data_AF-A0A2Z3YUA0-F1
#
_entry.id   AF-A0A2Z3YUA0-F1
#
_cell.length_a   1.000
_cell.length_b   1.000
_cell.length_c   1.000
_cell.angle_alpha   90.00
_cell.angle_beta   90.00
_cell.angle_gamma   90.00
#
_symmetry.space_group_name_H-M   'P 1'
#
loop_
_entity.id
_entity.type
_entity.pdbx_description
1 polymer ?
#
loop_
_entity_poly.entity_id
_entity_poly.type
_entity_poly.pdbx_seq_one_letter_code
_entity_poly.pdbx_strand_id
1 'polypeptide(L)'
;MADTTRDSGTRGGDRTPAGAPTEGVRGAFQVGYSTPVRLGDAWGDGWRCDHVVLTPVSDPARATWVAQVMDRIRPAGVSVPRPLRSTDGRYSVGGWTARSFVSGHRAPRFDEVAAAALSLNAALSGEQRPPFLGPDRVTPERGEELVDGDLFAVADEAAWSDDPAGLLAPVMDPEAVPRDDVAAAMEKAAGLLPLRADVSSADQLVHGDVLGCTVFDGYADPAVVDLVPVWRPAAWSVALLVVDAVAWANAEDELFDRWSHLPDFNQLLLRAVIYRLFVHAVLPDSRPEAWPGLERVSDIVAVRVTGRSGREGSMDAGSEDTDDGAAGPAATGVTGVTGGGEHPDDPSVTGITAGTAGTAGTAGTDGQGGSEDTHTGQQTGADSDRRAGNIDWKGYPDAGSSE
;
A
#
# COMPACT_ATOMS: atom_id res chain seq x y z
N MET A 1 59.61 -0.52 7.87
CA MET A 1 58.72 0.58 7.45
C MET A 1 58.31 0.29 6.02
N ALA A 2 57.22 -0.45 5.86
CA ALA A 2 56.59 -0.70 4.57
C ALA A 2 55.16 -0.21 4.74
N ASP A 3 54.86 0.86 4.00
CA ASP A 3 53.58 1.51 3.90
C ASP A 3 52.62 0.58 3.14
N THR A 4 51.43 0.33 3.68
CA THR A 4 50.40 -0.45 3.01
C THR A 4 49.08 0.28 3.22
N THR A 5 48.82 1.20 2.31
CA THR A 5 47.52 1.82 2.09
C THR A 5 46.49 0.71 1.86
N ARG A 6 45.60 0.51 2.84
CA ARG A 6 44.40 -0.31 2.68
C ARG A 6 43.36 0.52 1.95
N ASP A 7 43.08 0.07 0.74
CA ASP A 7 41.97 0.47 -0.10
C ASP A 7 40.65 0.21 0.66
N SER A 8 39.98 1.30 1.04
CA SER A 8 38.66 1.30 1.65
C SER A 8 37.63 1.04 0.54
N GLY A 9 37.36 -0.24 0.25
CA GLY A 9 36.33 -0.63 -0.69
C GLY A 9 34.95 -0.14 -0.22
N THR A 10 34.40 0.82 -0.94
CA THR A 10 33.01 1.25 -0.89
C THR A 10 32.08 0.07 -1.17
N ARG A 11 31.43 -0.47 -0.12
CA ARG A 11 30.24 -1.32 -0.26
C ARG A 11 29.02 -0.44 -0.62
N GLY A 12 29.07 0.19 -1.78
CA GLY A 12 27.87 0.65 -2.47
C GLY A 12 27.57 -0.41 -3.53
N GLY A 13 26.74 -1.39 -3.19
CA GLY A 13 26.25 -2.37 -4.16
C GLY A 13 25.29 -1.68 -5.11
N ASP A 14 25.82 -1.03 -6.14
CA ASP A 14 25.06 -0.49 -7.26
C ASP A 14 24.40 -1.65 -8.03
N ARG A 15 23.21 -2.08 -7.56
CA ARG A 15 22.42 -3.11 -8.23
C ARG A 15 21.77 -2.47 -9.47
N THR A 16 22.48 -2.59 -10.59
CA THR A 16 22.01 -2.15 -11.91
C THR A 16 20.56 -2.63 -12.14
N PRO A 17 19.62 -1.74 -12.53
CA PRO A 17 18.24 -2.13 -12.78
C PRO A 17 18.20 -3.25 -13.82
N ALA A 18 17.37 -4.27 -13.58
CA ALA A 18 17.24 -5.39 -14.49
C ALA A 18 16.98 -4.87 -15.92
N GLY A 19 17.85 -5.26 -16.84
CA GLY A 19 17.72 -4.90 -18.26
C GLY A 19 16.37 -5.36 -18.83
N ALA A 20 16.01 -4.82 -19.99
CA ALA A 20 14.77 -5.19 -20.67
C ALA A 20 14.64 -6.72 -20.82
N PRO A 21 13.42 -7.30 -20.68
CA PRO A 21 13.22 -8.73 -20.79
C PRO A 21 13.69 -9.23 -22.16
N THR A 22 14.41 -10.35 -22.19
CA THR A 22 14.92 -10.92 -23.45
C THR A 22 13.77 -11.39 -24.35
N GLU A 23 14.04 -11.54 -25.66
CA GLU A 23 13.04 -12.07 -26.59
C GLU A 23 12.52 -13.45 -26.17
N GLY A 24 13.38 -14.30 -25.60
CA GLY A 24 12.97 -15.61 -25.07
C GLY A 24 11.96 -15.50 -23.92
N VAL A 25 12.17 -14.59 -22.98
CA VAL A 25 11.22 -14.32 -21.88
C VAL A 25 9.91 -13.78 -22.43
N ARG A 26 9.97 -12.80 -23.35
CA ARG A 26 8.77 -12.25 -23.99
C ARG A 26 8.00 -13.31 -24.78
N GLY A 27 8.71 -14.16 -25.51
CA GLY A 27 8.15 -15.27 -26.27
C GLY A 27 7.45 -16.30 -25.38
N ALA A 28 7.99 -16.57 -24.18
CA ALA A 28 7.34 -17.45 -23.20
C ALA A 28 5.96 -16.92 -22.76
N PHE A 29 5.75 -15.60 -22.76
CA PHE A 29 4.48 -14.94 -22.47
C PHE A 29 3.75 -14.44 -23.73
N GLN A 30 4.08 -15.00 -24.90
CA GLN A 30 3.39 -14.76 -26.18
C GLN A 30 3.48 -13.31 -26.70
N VAL A 31 4.48 -12.54 -26.25
CA VAL A 31 4.74 -11.14 -26.64
C VAL A 31 6.14 -10.91 -27.20
N GLY A 32 6.77 -11.96 -27.76
CA GLY A 32 8.15 -11.95 -28.29
C GLY A 32 8.43 -10.82 -29.30
N TYR A 33 7.43 -10.51 -30.12
CA TYR A 33 7.48 -9.49 -31.18
C TYR A 33 7.44 -8.04 -30.68
N SER A 34 7.03 -7.81 -29.43
CA SER A 34 6.85 -6.46 -28.91
C SER A 34 8.17 -5.82 -28.47
N THR A 35 8.26 -4.50 -28.65
CA THR A 35 9.35 -3.69 -28.09
C THR A 35 9.04 -3.35 -26.63
N PRO A 36 9.89 -3.73 -25.66
CA PRO A 36 9.68 -3.40 -24.25
C PRO A 36 9.71 -1.90 -24.00
N VAL A 37 8.71 -1.40 -23.28
CA VAL A 37 8.67 -0.03 -22.76
C VAL A 37 8.72 -0.09 -21.23
N ARG A 38 9.71 0.57 -20.63
CA ARG A 38 9.83 0.60 -19.17
C ARG A 38 8.66 1.35 -18.56
N LEU A 39 8.04 0.76 -17.55
CA LEU A 39 6.98 1.38 -16.76
C LEU A 39 7.54 2.01 -15.48
N GLY A 40 6.69 2.81 -14.83
CA GLY A 40 6.96 3.36 -13.50
C GLY A 40 6.88 2.30 -12.40
N ASP A 41 7.27 2.73 -11.21
CA ASP A 41 7.27 1.98 -9.95
C ASP A 41 5.90 1.37 -9.59
N ALA A 42 4.78 2.00 -9.95
CA ALA A 42 3.44 1.43 -9.72
C ALA A 42 3.28 0.02 -10.32
N TRP A 43 4.00 -0.29 -11.40
CA TRP A 43 3.99 -1.61 -12.03
C TRP A 43 5.14 -2.50 -11.59
N GLY A 44 5.67 -2.29 -10.38
CA GLY A 44 6.80 -3.04 -9.85
C GLY A 44 8.03 -2.86 -10.73
N ASP A 45 8.21 -1.67 -11.29
CA ASP A 45 9.36 -1.36 -12.16
C ASP A 45 9.45 -2.23 -13.43
N GLY A 46 8.32 -2.79 -13.85
CA GLY A 46 8.20 -3.72 -14.96
C GLY A 46 8.29 -3.08 -16.35
N TRP A 47 8.15 -3.94 -17.35
CA TRP A 47 8.24 -3.60 -18.76
C TRP A 47 6.94 -3.95 -19.46
N ARG A 48 6.31 -2.95 -20.09
CA ARG A 48 5.17 -3.17 -20.96
C ARG A 48 5.62 -3.76 -22.28
N CYS A 49 5.03 -4.88 -22.63
CA CYS A 49 5.19 -5.62 -23.87
C CYS A 49 3.78 -5.83 -24.45
N ASP A 50 3.34 -4.91 -25.31
CA ASP A 50 1.97 -4.85 -25.81
C ASP A 50 0.91 -4.75 -24.68
N HIS A 51 0.15 -5.82 -24.44
CA HIS A 51 -0.88 -5.91 -23.41
C HIS A 51 -0.39 -6.60 -22.12
N VAL A 52 0.91 -6.85 -22.00
CA VAL A 52 1.53 -7.57 -20.88
C VAL A 52 2.50 -6.66 -20.15
N VAL A 53 2.51 -6.74 -18.82
CA VAL A 53 3.57 -6.20 -17.97
C VAL A 53 4.43 -7.36 -17.51
N LEU A 54 5.71 -7.31 -17.87
CA LEU A 54 6.74 -8.23 -17.40
C LEU A 54 7.51 -7.59 -16.26
N THR A 55 7.50 -8.24 -15.09
CA THR A 55 8.16 -7.74 -13.88
C THR A 55 9.27 -8.71 -13.49
N PRO A 56 10.50 -8.23 -13.22
CA PRO A 56 11.58 -9.08 -12.74
C PRO A 56 11.25 -9.58 -11.32
N VAL A 57 11.68 -10.80 -11.02
CA VAL A 57 11.37 -11.49 -9.76
C VAL A 57 12.63 -12.11 -9.19
N SER A 58 12.96 -11.75 -7.94
CA SER A 58 14.03 -12.36 -7.15
C SER A 58 13.58 -13.65 -6.43
N ASP A 59 12.30 -13.73 -6.04
CA ASP A 59 11.69 -14.91 -5.41
C ASP A 59 10.56 -15.51 -6.29
N PRO A 60 10.86 -16.51 -7.12
CA PRO A 60 9.88 -17.16 -7.98
C PRO A 60 8.73 -17.85 -7.22
N ALA A 61 8.96 -18.32 -6.00
CA ALA A 61 7.94 -18.99 -5.19
C ALA A 61 6.91 -17.97 -4.69
N ARG A 62 7.38 -16.85 -4.14
CA ARG A 62 6.53 -15.71 -3.75
C ARG A 62 5.76 -15.15 -4.94
N ALA A 63 6.42 -14.90 -6.07
CA ALA A 63 5.74 -14.38 -7.25
C ALA A 63 4.68 -15.35 -7.81
N THR A 64 4.97 -16.65 -7.83
CA THR A 64 3.99 -17.66 -8.25
C THR A 64 2.78 -17.68 -7.32
N TRP A 65 3.00 -17.59 -6.01
CA TRP A 65 1.92 -17.52 -5.03
C TRP A 65 1.08 -16.24 -5.21
N VAL A 66 1.72 -15.08 -5.40
CA VAL A 66 1.03 -13.81 -5.65
C VAL A 66 0.17 -13.92 -6.90
N ALA A 67 0.71 -14.47 -8.00
CA ALA A 67 -0.05 -14.70 -9.21
C ALA A 67 -1.26 -15.63 -8.99
N GLN A 68 -1.12 -16.68 -8.18
CA GLN A 68 -2.25 -17.55 -7.85
C GLN A 68 -3.35 -16.83 -7.05
N VAL A 69 -2.98 -15.98 -6.09
CA VAL A 69 -3.92 -15.14 -5.33
C VAL A 69 -4.63 -14.14 -6.24
N MET A 70 -3.88 -13.41 -7.07
CA MET A 70 -4.44 -12.41 -7.97
C MET A 70 -5.34 -13.01 -9.05
N ASP A 71 -5.08 -14.26 -9.49
CA ASP A 71 -5.91 -14.94 -10.47
C ASP A 71 -7.32 -15.29 -9.94
N ARG A 72 -7.47 -15.46 -8.62
CA ARG A 72 -8.73 -15.92 -7.99
C ARG A 72 -9.55 -14.84 -7.27
N ILE A 73 -8.91 -13.79 -6.72
CA ILE A 73 -9.65 -12.74 -6.01
C ILE A 73 -10.46 -11.86 -6.96
N ARG A 74 -11.62 -11.40 -6.51
CA ARG A 74 -12.49 -10.47 -7.26
C ARG A 74 -13.03 -9.40 -6.29
N PRO A 75 -12.22 -8.39 -5.93
CA PRO A 75 -12.68 -7.32 -5.06
C PRO A 75 -13.78 -6.48 -5.73
N ALA A 76 -14.75 -6.03 -4.93
CA ALA A 76 -15.83 -5.19 -5.43
C ALA A 76 -15.32 -3.78 -5.75
N GLY A 77 -15.66 -3.26 -6.93
CA GLY A 77 -15.29 -1.89 -7.34
C GLY A 77 -13.79 -1.63 -7.47
N VAL A 78 -12.98 -2.69 -7.62
CA VAL A 78 -11.53 -2.60 -7.79
C VAL A 78 -11.11 -3.51 -8.94
N SER A 79 -10.41 -2.94 -9.90
CA SER A 79 -9.77 -3.70 -10.98
C SER A 79 -8.46 -4.31 -10.50
N VAL A 80 -8.24 -5.59 -10.79
CA VAL A 80 -6.95 -6.27 -10.55
C VAL A 80 -6.42 -6.86 -11.86
N PRO A 81 -5.16 -6.61 -12.24
CA PRO A 81 -4.56 -7.24 -13.41
C PRO A 81 -4.61 -8.76 -13.33
N ARG A 82 -4.95 -9.41 -14.44
CA ARG A 82 -4.92 -10.87 -14.51
C ARG A 82 -3.46 -11.33 -14.66
N PRO A 83 -2.98 -12.24 -13.81
CA PRO A 83 -1.69 -12.88 -14.02
C PRO A 83 -1.72 -13.75 -15.27
N LEU A 84 -0.62 -13.77 -16.03
CA LEU A 84 -0.48 -14.56 -17.24
C LEU A 84 0.40 -15.78 -16.98
N ARG A 85 -0.01 -16.91 -17.55
CA ARG A 85 0.82 -18.11 -17.62
C ARG A 85 1.69 -18.06 -18.86
N SER A 86 2.91 -18.57 -18.73
CA SER A 86 3.77 -18.85 -19.87
C SER A 86 3.17 -19.96 -20.74
N THR A 87 3.73 -20.14 -21.94
CA THR A 87 3.39 -21.21 -22.87
C THR A 87 3.55 -22.62 -22.28
N ASP A 88 4.36 -22.79 -21.24
CA ASP A 88 4.52 -24.05 -20.50
C ASP A 88 3.68 -24.12 -19.20
N GLY A 89 2.77 -23.16 -18.98
CA GLY A 89 1.79 -23.16 -17.91
C GLY A 89 2.25 -22.57 -16.57
N ARG A 90 3.51 -22.13 -16.44
CA ARG A 90 4.08 -21.53 -15.22
C ARG A 90 3.72 -20.04 -15.09
N TYR A 91 3.76 -19.50 -13.88
CA TYR A 91 3.62 -18.05 -13.64
C TYR A 91 4.96 -17.30 -13.57
N SER A 92 6.08 -18.03 -13.55
CA SER A 92 7.42 -17.48 -13.53
C SER A 92 8.33 -18.22 -14.51
N VAL A 93 9.01 -17.47 -15.38
CA VAL A 93 9.97 -17.99 -16.37
C VAL A 93 11.18 -17.07 -16.44
N GLY A 94 12.38 -17.64 -16.27
CA GLY A 94 13.64 -16.91 -16.45
C GLY A 94 13.82 -15.72 -15.51
N GLY A 95 13.23 -15.74 -14.32
CA GLY A 95 13.26 -14.62 -13.37
C GLY A 95 12.22 -13.53 -13.64
N TRP A 96 11.17 -13.83 -14.42
CA TRP A 96 10.11 -12.87 -14.74
C TRP A 96 8.73 -13.45 -14.47
N THR A 97 7.81 -12.59 -14.05
CA THR A 97 6.37 -12.87 -14.04
C THR A 97 5.64 -11.94 -15.00
N ALA A 98 4.40 -12.29 -15.34
CA ALA A 98 3.60 -11.57 -16.31
C ALA A 98 2.19 -11.31 -15.79
N ARG A 99 1.65 -10.12 -16.08
CA ARG A 99 0.25 -9.75 -15.83
C ARG A 99 -0.29 -8.89 -16.96
N SER A 100 -1.61 -8.80 -17.09
CA SER A 100 -2.23 -7.92 -18.07
C SER A 100 -1.89 -6.46 -17.77
N PHE A 101 -1.56 -5.67 -18.78
CA PHE A 101 -1.41 -4.23 -18.62
C PHE A 101 -2.76 -3.58 -18.33
N VAL A 102 -2.75 -2.65 -17.37
CA VAL A 102 -3.87 -1.76 -17.04
C VAL A 102 -3.35 -0.34 -17.17
N SER A 103 -4.07 0.49 -17.92
CA SER A 103 -3.77 1.93 -18.07
C SER A 103 -4.11 2.69 -16.79
N GLY A 104 -3.46 3.84 -16.63
CA GLY A 104 -3.77 4.79 -15.57
C GLY A 104 -2.51 5.47 -15.03
N HIS A 105 -2.71 6.25 -13.98
CA HIS A 105 -1.64 6.88 -13.21
C HIS A 105 -2.07 7.00 -11.74
N ARG A 106 -1.11 7.18 -10.83
CA ARG A 106 -1.44 7.55 -9.44
C ARG A 106 -2.12 8.91 -9.41
N ALA A 107 -3.00 9.12 -8.42
CA ALA A 107 -3.72 10.38 -8.24
C ALA A 107 -4.05 10.58 -6.75
N PRO A 108 -4.14 11.81 -6.23
CA PRO A 108 -4.43 12.12 -4.82
C PRO A 108 -5.89 11.87 -4.45
N ARG A 109 -6.40 10.67 -4.77
CA ARG A 109 -7.77 10.19 -4.49
C ARG A 109 -7.73 9.26 -3.27
N PHE A 110 -7.14 9.73 -2.17
CA PHE A 110 -6.75 8.88 -1.03
C PHE A 110 -7.92 8.11 -0.40
N ASP A 111 -9.11 8.71 -0.33
CA ASP A 111 -10.30 8.02 0.18
C ASP A 111 -10.75 6.87 -0.74
N GLU A 112 -10.58 7.03 -2.06
CA GLU A 112 -10.87 5.96 -3.02
C GLU A 112 -9.82 4.84 -2.94
N VAL A 113 -8.55 5.19 -2.71
CA VAL A 113 -7.49 4.20 -2.44
C VAL A 113 -7.78 3.44 -1.13
N ALA A 114 -8.25 4.13 -0.09
CA ALA A 114 -8.63 3.50 1.18
C ALA A 114 -9.83 2.56 1.00
N ALA A 115 -10.87 2.98 0.27
CA ALA A 115 -12.01 2.13 -0.06
C ALA A 115 -11.61 0.92 -0.91
N ALA A 116 -10.69 1.11 -1.86
CA ALA A 116 -10.13 0.02 -2.66
C ALA A 116 -9.33 -0.96 -1.79
N ALA A 117 -8.53 -0.47 -0.84
CA ALA A 117 -7.79 -1.28 0.11
C ALA A 117 -8.71 -2.16 0.96
N LEU A 118 -9.81 -1.60 1.48
CA LEU A 118 -10.79 -2.36 2.25
C LEU A 118 -11.49 -3.43 1.39
N SER A 119 -11.85 -3.09 0.15
CA SER A 119 -12.48 -4.03 -0.78
C SER A 119 -11.54 -5.17 -1.19
N LEU A 120 -10.25 -4.85 -1.39
CA LEU A 120 -9.20 -5.82 -1.64
C LEU A 120 -8.97 -6.74 -0.44
N ASN A 121 -8.82 -6.17 0.76
CA ASN A 121 -8.60 -6.94 1.98
C ASN A 121 -9.80 -7.85 2.31
N ALA A 122 -11.03 -7.41 2.04
CA ALA A 122 -12.21 -8.26 2.15
C ALA A 122 -12.17 -9.46 1.18
N ALA A 123 -11.69 -9.26 -0.06
CA ALA A 123 -11.52 -10.34 -1.03
C ALA A 123 -10.35 -11.29 -0.72
N LEU A 124 -9.38 -10.83 0.07
CA LEU A 124 -8.27 -11.64 0.61
C LEU A 124 -8.63 -12.32 1.95
N SER A 125 -9.84 -12.09 2.47
CA SER A 125 -10.26 -12.69 3.72
C SER A 125 -10.43 -14.21 3.57
N GLY A 126 -9.88 -14.96 4.52
CA GLY A 126 -9.87 -16.44 4.49
C GLY A 126 -8.66 -17.05 3.77
N GLU A 127 -7.78 -16.24 3.20
CA GLU A 127 -6.47 -16.70 2.73
C GLU A 127 -5.63 -17.22 3.89
N GLN A 128 -4.88 -18.30 3.66
CA GLN A 128 -3.94 -18.82 4.64
C GLN A 128 -2.64 -18.00 4.62
N ARG A 129 -2.01 -17.84 5.79
CA ARG A 129 -0.69 -17.20 5.90
C ARG A 129 0.32 -17.96 5.04
N PRO A 130 0.89 -17.35 3.99
CA PRO A 130 1.89 -18.03 3.19
C PRO A 130 3.18 -18.27 3.99
N PRO A 131 3.92 -19.37 3.75
CA PRO A 131 5.12 -19.71 4.52
C PRO A 131 6.22 -18.63 4.50
N PHE A 132 6.31 -17.86 3.41
CA PHE A 132 7.31 -16.78 3.28
C PHE A 132 6.97 -15.52 4.10
N LEU A 133 5.77 -15.41 4.65
CA LEU A 133 5.41 -14.36 5.61
C LEU A 133 5.54 -14.84 7.06
N GLY A 134 6.26 -15.93 7.32
CA GLY A 134 6.47 -16.47 8.67
C GLY A 134 7.60 -15.75 9.44
N PRO A 135 7.56 -15.80 10.79
CA PRO A 135 8.58 -15.19 11.64
C PRO A 135 9.99 -15.77 11.43
N ASP A 136 10.08 -17.02 10.95
CA ASP A 136 11.35 -17.73 10.74
C ASP A 136 12.20 -17.18 9.57
N ARG A 137 11.62 -16.33 8.70
CA ARG A 137 12.35 -15.70 7.57
C ARG A 137 12.94 -14.33 7.89
N VAL A 138 12.71 -13.81 9.08
CA VAL A 138 13.13 -12.46 9.48
C VAL A 138 14.62 -12.42 9.88
N THR A 139 15.25 -13.58 10.05
CA THR A 139 16.70 -13.68 10.28
C THR A 139 17.40 -14.14 9.01
N PRO A 140 18.10 -13.25 8.27
CA PRO A 140 18.94 -13.69 7.16
C PRO A 140 20.01 -14.66 7.65
N GLU A 141 20.23 -15.75 6.92
CA GLU A 141 21.39 -16.60 7.21
C GLU A 141 22.67 -15.81 6.91
N ARG A 142 23.73 -16.01 7.72
CA ARG A 142 25.00 -15.30 7.53
C ARG A 142 25.54 -15.54 6.11
N GLY A 143 25.56 -14.48 5.30
CA GLY A 143 26.10 -14.50 3.94
C GLY A 143 25.05 -14.52 2.83
N GLU A 144 23.76 -14.52 3.16
CA GLU A 144 22.69 -14.29 2.18
C GLU A 144 22.66 -12.82 1.73
N GLU A 145 22.50 -12.60 0.43
CA GLU A 145 22.26 -11.27 -0.12
C GLU A 145 20.81 -10.88 0.15
N LEU A 146 20.61 -9.88 1.01
CA LEU A 146 19.29 -9.33 1.30
C LEU A 146 18.75 -8.55 0.10
N VAL A 147 17.52 -8.84 -0.28
CA VAL A 147 16.77 -7.98 -1.21
C VAL A 147 15.89 -7.02 -0.42
N ASP A 148 15.47 -5.91 -1.05
CA ASP A 148 14.70 -4.87 -0.37
C ASP A 148 13.44 -5.44 0.31
N GLY A 149 12.80 -6.43 -0.34
CA GLY A 149 11.63 -7.13 0.21
C GLY A 149 11.87 -7.80 1.57
N ASP A 150 13.11 -8.24 1.85
CA ASP A 150 13.48 -8.81 3.15
C ASP A 150 13.62 -7.71 4.20
N LEU A 151 14.22 -6.57 3.83
CA LEU A 151 14.37 -5.41 4.70
C LEU A 151 13.02 -4.81 5.11
N PHE A 152 12.07 -4.73 4.17
CA PHE A 152 10.69 -4.36 4.47
C PHE A 152 10.02 -5.36 5.42
N ALA A 153 10.21 -6.66 5.22
CA ALA A 153 9.64 -7.69 6.10
C ALA A 153 10.24 -7.61 7.52
N VAL A 154 11.54 -7.33 7.65
CA VAL A 154 12.20 -7.14 8.94
C VAL A 154 11.71 -5.90 9.66
N ALA A 155 11.57 -4.78 8.95
CA ALA A 155 11.01 -3.56 9.52
C ALA A 155 9.54 -3.74 9.94
N ASP A 156 8.74 -4.47 9.14
CA ASP A 156 7.33 -4.77 9.48
C ASP A 156 7.27 -5.66 10.72
N GLU A 157 8.11 -6.69 10.86
CA GLU A 157 8.10 -7.50 12.07
C GLU A 157 8.61 -6.74 13.30
N ALA A 158 9.67 -5.94 13.14
CA ALA A 158 10.21 -5.09 14.21
C ALA A 158 9.18 -4.08 14.74
N ALA A 159 8.32 -3.52 13.87
CA ALA A 159 7.27 -2.60 14.28
C ALA A 159 6.21 -3.23 15.20
N TRP A 160 6.09 -4.56 15.19
CA TRP A 160 5.13 -5.33 16.00
C TRP A 160 5.78 -6.09 17.16
N SER A 161 7.10 -6.30 17.12
CA SER A 161 7.85 -7.04 18.13
C SER A 161 8.05 -6.27 19.45
N ASP A 162 8.10 -7.01 20.56
CA ASP A 162 8.55 -6.52 21.88
C ASP A 162 10.06 -6.27 21.93
N ASP A 163 10.83 -6.95 21.08
CA ASP A 163 12.27 -6.73 20.87
C ASP A 163 12.56 -6.35 19.40
N PRO A 164 12.33 -5.09 19.00
CA PRO A 164 12.67 -4.61 17.65
C PRO A 164 14.18 -4.62 17.40
N ALA A 165 14.99 -4.35 18.43
CA ALA A 165 16.44 -4.25 18.29
C ALA A 165 17.06 -5.59 17.88
N GLY A 166 16.59 -6.70 18.47
CA GLY A 166 17.02 -8.05 18.09
C GLY A 166 16.73 -8.40 16.62
N LEU A 167 15.64 -7.88 16.06
CA LEU A 167 15.26 -8.11 14.65
C LEU A 167 16.01 -7.20 13.67
N LEU A 168 16.30 -5.96 14.06
CA LEU A 168 16.99 -4.99 13.20
C LEU A 168 18.52 -5.21 13.18
N ALA A 169 19.11 -5.67 14.29
CA ALA A 169 20.56 -5.83 14.41
C ALA A 169 21.21 -6.68 13.29
N PRO A 170 20.61 -7.79 12.80
CA PRO A 170 21.20 -8.59 11.71
C PRO A 170 21.24 -7.89 10.35
N VAL A 171 20.38 -6.89 10.12
CA VAL A 171 20.26 -6.19 8.82
C VAL A 171 20.90 -4.81 8.81
N MET A 172 21.43 -4.37 9.95
CA MET A 172 22.15 -3.11 10.09
C MET A 172 23.66 -3.38 10.20
N ASP A 173 24.48 -2.46 9.68
CA ASP A 173 25.94 -2.53 9.86
C ASP A 173 26.32 -1.92 11.22
N PRO A 174 26.78 -2.72 12.20
CA PRO A 174 27.11 -2.23 13.53
C PRO A 174 28.32 -1.28 13.55
N GLU A 175 29.17 -1.32 12.52
CA GLU A 175 30.36 -0.47 12.42
C GLU A 175 30.09 0.81 11.61
N ALA A 176 28.93 0.90 10.93
CA ALA A 176 28.56 2.07 10.16
C ALA A 176 28.14 3.21 11.10
N VAL A 177 28.68 4.40 10.86
CA VAL A 177 28.16 5.62 11.47
C VAL A 177 26.87 5.99 10.73
N PRO A 178 25.70 5.99 11.40
CA PRO A 178 24.46 6.34 10.73
C PRO A 178 24.49 7.80 10.30
N ARG A 179 23.85 8.08 9.17
CA ARG A 179 23.52 9.44 8.73
C ARG A 179 22.60 10.11 9.76
N ASP A 180 22.64 11.43 9.86
CA ASP A 180 21.90 12.18 10.90
C ASP A 180 20.39 11.89 10.90
N ASP A 181 19.74 11.82 9.73
CA ASP A 181 18.32 11.47 9.59
C ASP A 181 18.01 10.01 9.94
N VAL A 182 18.94 9.08 9.68
CA VAL A 182 18.80 7.67 10.11
C VAL A 182 18.88 7.58 11.64
N ALA A 183 19.84 8.28 12.25
CA ALA A 183 19.97 8.34 13.70
C ALA A 183 18.72 8.97 14.34
N ALA A 184 18.24 10.08 13.79
CA ALA A 184 17.01 10.75 14.23
C ALA A 184 15.76 9.85 14.08
N ALA A 185 15.66 9.10 12.99
CA ALA A 185 14.56 8.15 12.79
C ALA A 185 14.56 7.02 13.82
N MET A 186 15.74 6.48 14.15
CA MET A 186 15.89 5.45 15.18
C MET A 186 15.55 5.99 16.58
N GLU A 187 16.00 7.21 16.91
CA GLU A 187 15.63 7.87 18.16
C GLU A 187 14.13 8.12 18.26
N LYS A 188 13.52 8.62 17.18
CA LYS A 188 12.07 8.84 17.10
C LYS A 188 11.29 7.54 17.28
N ALA A 189 11.70 6.47 16.59
CA ALA A 189 11.09 5.15 16.73
C ALA A 189 11.17 4.67 18.18
N ALA A 190 12.34 4.78 18.82
CA ALA A 190 12.53 4.40 20.22
C ALA A 190 11.58 5.16 21.19
N GLY A 191 11.30 6.44 20.92
CA GLY A 191 10.33 7.23 21.67
C GLY A 191 8.86 6.82 21.45
N LEU A 192 8.53 6.24 20.29
CA LEU A 192 7.18 5.79 19.94
C LEU A 192 6.87 4.36 20.44
N LEU A 193 7.88 3.49 20.57
CA LEU A 193 7.70 2.10 21.00
C LEU A 193 6.89 1.94 22.30
N PRO A 194 7.11 2.76 23.36
CA PRO A 194 6.34 2.65 24.60
C PRO A 194 4.88 3.08 24.49
N LEU A 195 4.47 3.74 23.39
CA LEU A 195 3.09 4.17 23.16
C LEU A 195 2.23 3.05 22.55
N ARG A 196 2.84 1.92 22.17
CA ARG A 196 2.12 0.77 21.64
C ARG A 196 1.28 0.14 22.74
N ALA A 197 0.05 -0.18 22.39
CA ALA A 197 -0.88 -1.00 23.16
C ALA A 197 -1.32 -2.19 22.31
N ASP A 198 -1.99 -3.15 22.94
CA ASP A 198 -2.50 -4.34 22.27
C ASP A 198 -3.47 -3.99 21.13
N VAL A 199 -3.43 -4.79 20.06
CA VAL A 199 -4.34 -4.71 18.92
C VAL A 199 -5.23 -5.94 18.97
N SER A 200 -6.53 -5.73 19.06
CA SER A 200 -7.52 -6.81 19.24
C SER A 200 -7.98 -7.45 17.93
N SER A 201 -7.84 -6.73 16.83
CA SER A 201 -8.22 -7.18 15.49
C SER A 201 -7.38 -8.37 15.03
N ALA A 202 -8.04 -9.37 14.45
CA ALA A 202 -7.36 -10.55 13.92
C ALA A 202 -6.56 -10.23 12.65
N ASP A 203 -5.37 -10.85 12.55
CA ASP A 203 -4.55 -10.79 11.35
C ASP A 203 -5.16 -11.59 10.20
N GLN A 204 -4.97 -11.09 8.99
CA GLN A 204 -5.25 -11.79 7.74
C GLN A 204 -4.27 -11.34 6.66
N LEU A 205 -4.40 -11.90 5.46
CA LEU A 205 -3.68 -11.40 4.30
C LEU A 205 -4.23 -10.02 3.91
N VAL A 206 -3.36 -9.02 3.85
CA VAL A 206 -3.67 -7.66 3.45
C VAL A 206 -2.61 -7.11 2.50
N HIS A 207 -2.89 -5.95 1.90
CA HIS A 207 -1.97 -5.29 0.98
C HIS A 207 -1.05 -4.30 1.70
N GLY A 208 0.27 -4.40 1.49
CA GLY A 208 1.31 -3.62 2.17
C GLY A 208 1.76 -2.32 1.49
N ASP A 209 1.26 -1.99 0.29
CA ASP A 209 1.60 -0.75 -0.42
C ASP A 209 0.47 -0.25 -1.35
N VAL A 210 -0.73 -0.08 -0.82
CA VAL A 210 -1.90 0.27 -1.66
C VAL A 210 -1.73 1.64 -2.33
N LEU A 211 -0.99 2.56 -1.72
CA LEU A 211 -0.75 3.89 -2.27
C LEU A 211 0.18 3.86 -3.49
N GLY A 212 1.25 3.08 -3.43
CA GLY A 212 2.17 2.89 -4.55
C GLY A 212 1.57 2.09 -5.71
N CYS A 213 0.66 1.16 -5.37
CA CYS A 213 0.13 0.16 -6.31
C CYS A 213 -1.28 0.48 -6.88
N THR A 214 -1.88 1.63 -6.55
CA THR A 214 -3.21 2.00 -7.09
C THR A 214 -3.10 3.03 -8.19
N VAL A 215 -3.69 2.75 -9.35
CA VAL A 215 -3.76 3.67 -10.50
C VAL A 215 -5.20 3.93 -10.91
N PHE A 216 -5.42 5.09 -11.54
CA PHE A 216 -6.71 5.54 -12.04
C PHE A 216 -6.64 5.85 -13.53
N ASP A 217 -7.66 5.44 -14.27
CA ASP A 217 -7.87 5.80 -15.67
C ASP A 217 -9.18 6.59 -15.79
N GLY A 218 -9.07 7.92 -15.63
CA GLY A 218 -10.22 8.82 -15.57
C GLY A 218 -11.21 8.43 -14.46
N TYR A 219 -12.45 8.13 -14.86
CA TYR A 219 -13.55 7.77 -13.95
C TYR A 219 -13.79 6.26 -13.82
N ALA A 220 -12.91 5.42 -14.39
CA ALA A 220 -12.97 3.98 -14.17
C ALA A 220 -12.71 3.64 -12.70
N ASP A 221 -13.14 2.43 -12.30
CA ASP A 221 -12.81 1.86 -10.99
C ASP A 221 -11.28 1.88 -10.76
N PRO A 222 -10.81 2.14 -9.53
CA PRO A 222 -9.39 2.08 -9.20
C PRO A 222 -8.81 0.71 -9.56
N ALA A 223 -7.58 0.70 -10.08
CA ALA A 223 -6.86 -0.52 -10.37
C ALA A 223 -5.71 -0.71 -9.38
N VAL A 224 -5.73 -1.81 -8.64
CA VAL A 224 -4.60 -2.23 -7.80
C VAL A 224 -3.71 -3.16 -8.65
N VAL A 225 -2.59 -2.61 -9.14
CA VAL A 225 -1.79 -3.23 -10.21
C VAL A 225 -0.74 -4.23 -9.73
N ASP A 226 -0.49 -4.27 -8.43
CA ASP A 226 0.38 -5.24 -7.78
C ASP A 226 -0.22 -5.73 -6.47
N LEU A 227 0.31 -6.82 -5.92
CA LEU A 227 0.00 -7.28 -4.57
C LEU A 227 1.29 -7.40 -3.76
N VAL A 228 1.43 -6.54 -2.76
CA VAL A 228 2.48 -6.64 -1.74
C VAL A 228 1.88 -7.36 -0.52
N PRO A 229 2.10 -8.67 -0.35
CA PRO A 229 1.39 -9.43 0.67
C PRO A 229 2.00 -9.18 2.06
N VAL A 230 1.13 -8.91 3.03
CA VAL A 230 1.47 -8.67 4.44
C VAL A 230 0.43 -9.39 5.32
N TRP A 231 0.82 -9.86 6.51
CA TRP A 231 -0.07 -10.59 7.43
C TRP A 231 -0.37 -9.74 8.67
N ARG A 232 -1.45 -8.96 8.62
CA ARG A 232 -1.80 -7.92 9.61
C ARG A 232 -3.33 -7.72 9.66
N PRO A 233 -3.89 -6.93 10.58
CA PRO A 233 -5.32 -6.64 10.61
C PRO A 233 -5.81 -5.93 9.34
N ALA A 234 -7.08 -6.11 8.96
CA ALA A 234 -7.64 -5.56 7.72
C ALA A 234 -7.41 -4.04 7.55
N ALA A 235 -7.47 -3.29 8.64
CA ALA A 235 -7.30 -1.84 8.63
C ALA A 235 -5.85 -1.39 8.44
N TRP A 236 -4.86 -2.31 8.49
CA TRP A 236 -3.43 -2.01 8.30
C TRP A 236 -3.15 -1.32 6.97
N SER A 237 -3.71 -1.81 5.87
CA SER A 237 -3.50 -1.20 4.55
C SER A 237 -3.94 0.26 4.49
N VAL A 238 -5.02 0.60 5.19
CA VAL A 238 -5.52 1.98 5.29
C VAL A 238 -4.63 2.80 6.23
N ALA A 239 -4.22 2.26 7.37
CA ALA A 239 -3.33 2.98 8.28
C ALA A 239 -1.99 3.34 7.61
N LEU A 240 -1.39 2.38 6.90
CA LEU A 240 -0.15 2.61 6.16
C LEU A 240 -0.34 3.61 5.02
N LEU A 241 -1.43 3.49 4.25
CA LEU A 241 -1.83 4.48 3.25
C LEU A 241 -1.89 5.90 3.82
N VAL A 242 -2.56 6.09 4.96
CA VAL A 242 -2.71 7.42 5.56
C VAL A 242 -1.36 7.98 6.00
N VAL A 243 -0.51 7.17 6.64
CA VAL A 243 0.84 7.57 7.04
C VAL A 243 1.66 8.01 5.83
N ASP A 244 1.68 7.19 4.77
CA ASP A 244 2.45 7.48 3.57
C ASP A 244 1.92 8.71 2.80
N ALA A 245 0.60 8.83 2.71
CA ALA A 245 -0.04 9.92 1.98
C ALA A 245 0.23 11.28 2.65
N VAL A 246 0.17 11.33 3.99
CA VAL A 246 0.47 12.54 4.76
C VAL A 246 1.97 12.84 4.79
N ALA A 247 2.81 11.81 4.89
CA ALA A 247 4.25 12.01 4.89
C ALA A 247 4.77 12.54 3.55
N TRP A 248 4.23 12.04 2.43
CA TRP A 248 4.89 12.19 1.13
C TRP A 248 3.99 12.49 -0.06
N ALA A 249 2.67 12.35 0.04
CA ALA A 249 1.75 12.57 -1.09
C ALA A 249 0.89 13.84 -0.96
N ASN A 250 1.25 14.76 -0.06
CA ASN A 250 0.52 16.01 0.21
C ASN A 250 -0.95 15.79 0.63
N ALA A 251 -1.26 14.69 1.32
CA ALA A 251 -2.56 14.55 1.95
C ALA A 251 -2.71 15.50 3.15
N GLU A 252 -3.94 15.97 3.35
CA GLU A 252 -4.33 16.78 4.50
C GLU A 252 -4.47 15.92 5.78
N ASP A 253 -4.24 16.52 6.95
CA ASP A 253 -4.22 15.79 8.23
C ASP A 253 -5.60 15.22 8.59
N GLU A 254 -6.68 15.79 8.07
CA GLU A 254 -8.05 15.31 8.24
C GLU A 254 -8.24 13.88 7.68
N LEU A 255 -7.30 13.38 6.86
CA LEU A 255 -7.30 11.99 6.42
C LEU A 255 -7.19 10.99 7.60
N PHE A 256 -6.50 11.36 8.70
CA PHE A 256 -6.47 10.53 9.92
C PHE A 256 -7.84 10.39 10.59
N ASP A 257 -8.71 11.40 10.45
CA ASP A 257 -10.02 11.42 11.10
C ASP A 257 -11.09 10.69 10.30
N ARG A 258 -11.06 10.78 8.98
CA ARG A 258 -12.01 10.12 8.07
C ARG A 258 -12.13 8.61 8.29
N TRP A 259 -11.00 7.95 8.56
CA TRP A 259 -10.91 6.51 8.75
C TRP A 259 -10.78 6.07 10.21
N SER A 260 -10.95 7.01 11.16
CA SER A 260 -10.78 6.75 12.59
C SER A 260 -11.81 5.80 13.21
N HIS A 261 -12.85 5.46 12.46
CA HIS A 261 -13.87 4.48 12.82
C HIS A 261 -13.40 3.03 12.62
N LEU A 262 -12.27 2.80 11.94
CA LEU A 262 -11.72 1.47 11.77
C LEU A 262 -11.21 0.90 13.11
N PRO A 263 -11.33 -0.43 13.34
CA PRO A 263 -10.85 -1.07 14.57
C PRO A 263 -9.35 -0.84 14.80
N ASP A 264 -8.97 -0.58 16.06
CA ASP A 264 -7.60 -0.37 16.52
C ASP A 264 -6.79 0.70 15.74
N PHE A 265 -7.47 1.59 15.00
CA PHE A 265 -6.82 2.38 13.94
C PHE A 265 -5.67 3.27 14.43
N ASN A 266 -5.79 3.89 15.60
CA ASN A 266 -4.69 4.69 16.16
C ASN A 266 -3.44 3.84 16.47
N GLN A 267 -3.62 2.61 16.94
CA GLN A 267 -2.53 1.68 17.21
C GLN A 267 -1.92 1.12 15.91
N LEU A 268 -2.72 1.02 14.84
CA LEU A 268 -2.24 0.68 13.50
C LEU A 268 -1.46 1.84 12.86
N LEU A 269 -1.91 3.10 13.03
CA LEU A 269 -1.19 4.29 12.59
C LEU A 269 0.18 4.39 13.29
N LEU A 270 0.23 4.16 14.61
CA LEU A 270 1.47 4.15 15.38
C LEU A 270 2.46 3.12 14.84
N ARG A 271 1.99 1.89 14.60
CA ARG A 271 2.83 0.81 14.04
C ARG A 271 3.24 1.09 12.60
N ALA A 272 2.39 1.71 11.79
CA ALA A 272 2.74 2.11 10.41
C ALA A 272 3.85 3.18 10.39
N VAL A 273 3.81 4.15 11.31
CA VAL A 273 4.89 5.13 11.48
C VAL A 273 6.19 4.45 11.92
N ILE A 274 6.14 3.61 12.96
CA ILE A 274 7.32 2.87 13.45
C ILE A 274 7.92 2.01 12.34
N TYR A 275 7.07 1.31 11.59
CA TYR A 275 7.48 0.54 10.41
C TYR A 275 8.23 1.42 9.40
N ARG A 276 7.69 2.58 9.03
CA ARG A 276 8.37 3.48 8.07
C ARG A 276 9.67 4.08 8.61
N LEU A 277 9.77 4.34 9.91
CA LEU A 277 11.02 4.76 10.55
C LEU A 277 12.08 3.65 10.48
N PHE A 278 11.69 2.39 10.75
CA PHE A 278 12.59 1.25 10.61
C PHE A 278 13.00 1.01 9.15
N VAL A 279 12.07 1.09 8.20
CA VAL A 279 12.37 1.03 6.76
C VAL A 279 13.39 2.10 6.37
N HIS A 280 13.21 3.34 6.85
CA HIS A 280 14.15 4.44 6.59
C HIS A 280 15.55 4.13 7.15
N ALA A 281 15.64 3.43 8.28
CA ALA A 281 16.91 3.06 8.91
C ALA A 281 17.61 1.87 8.25
N VAL A 282 16.86 0.86 7.77
CA VAL A 282 17.46 -0.39 7.25
C VAL A 282 17.68 -0.39 5.74
N LEU A 283 16.98 0.45 4.98
CA LEU A 283 17.19 0.55 3.53
C LEU A 283 18.48 1.32 3.23
N PRO A 284 19.48 0.72 2.54
CA PRO A 284 20.73 1.39 2.21
C PRO A 284 20.53 2.66 1.36
N ASP A 285 19.54 2.63 0.49
CA ASP A 285 19.22 3.72 -0.45
C ASP A 285 18.18 4.71 0.11
N SER A 286 17.87 4.64 1.41
CA SER A 286 16.98 5.61 2.03
C SER A 286 17.52 7.03 1.86
N ARG A 287 16.61 7.97 1.56
CA ARG A 287 16.96 9.33 1.19
C ARG A 287 16.68 10.32 2.33
N PRO A 288 17.58 11.27 2.63
CA PRO A 288 17.34 12.31 3.63
C PRO A 288 16.05 13.11 3.39
N GLU A 289 15.64 13.28 2.14
CA GLU A 289 14.43 14.00 1.77
C GLU A 289 13.13 13.31 2.26
N ALA A 290 13.18 12.02 2.60
CA ALA A 290 12.04 11.31 3.17
C ALA A 290 11.80 11.66 4.65
N TRP A 291 12.84 12.12 5.37
CA TRP A 291 12.81 12.33 6.81
C TRP A 291 11.82 13.40 7.29
N PRO A 292 11.75 14.62 6.71
CA PRO A 292 10.86 15.67 7.24
C PRO A 292 9.39 15.27 7.28
N GLY A 293 8.94 14.52 6.26
CA GLY A 293 7.58 13.98 6.21
C GLY A 293 7.33 12.94 7.31
N LEU A 294 8.29 12.03 7.52
CA LEU A 294 8.24 11.01 8.56
C LEU A 294 8.27 11.60 9.97
N GLU A 295 9.10 12.60 10.21
CA GLU A 295 9.18 13.30 11.49
C GLU A 295 7.83 13.95 11.84
N ARG A 296 7.26 14.71 10.89
CA ARG A 296 5.97 15.39 11.06
C ARG A 296 4.84 14.41 11.36
N VAL A 297 4.70 13.34 10.56
CA VAL A 297 3.62 12.36 10.78
C VAL A 297 3.80 11.61 12.10
N SER A 298 5.04 11.37 12.52
CA SER A 298 5.33 10.76 13.82
C SER A 298 4.81 11.61 14.98
N ASP A 299 4.98 12.94 14.92
CA ASP A 299 4.49 13.85 15.96
C ASP A 299 2.95 13.89 16.01
N ILE A 300 2.30 13.94 14.84
CA ILE A 300 0.84 13.92 14.75
C ILE A 300 0.28 12.63 15.37
N VAL A 301 0.86 11.48 15.02
CA VAL A 301 0.40 10.17 15.52
C VAL A 301 0.68 10.02 17.01
N ALA A 302 1.82 10.49 17.52
CA ALA A 302 2.14 10.48 18.95
C ALA A 302 1.11 11.28 19.76
N VAL A 303 0.75 12.48 19.30
CA VAL A 303 -0.29 13.32 19.94
C VAL A 303 -1.65 12.62 19.90
N ARG A 304 -1.99 11.98 18.79
CA ARG A 304 -3.29 11.30 18.62
C ARG A 304 -3.45 10.09 19.56
N VAL A 305 -2.40 9.29 19.70
CA VAL A 305 -2.40 8.12 20.59
C VAL A 305 -2.46 8.58 22.05
N THR A 306 -1.63 9.53 22.45
CA THR A 306 -1.59 10.01 23.85
C THR A 306 -2.82 10.84 24.25
N GLY A 307 -3.37 11.63 23.34
CA GLY A 307 -4.52 12.50 23.57
C GLY A 307 -5.86 11.76 23.73
N ARG A 308 -6.02 10.57 23.14
CA ARG A 308 -7.23 9.74 23.34
C ARG A 308 -7.17 8.90 24.62
N SER A 309 -5.99 8.43 25.02
CA SER A 309 -5.81 7.69 26.28
C SER A 309 -6.23 8.50 27.51
N GLY A 310 -6.13 9.84 27.46
CA GLY A 310 -6.61 10.72 28.54
C GLY A 310 -8.13 10.91 28.59
N ARG A 311 -8.86 10.59 27.52
CA ARG A 311 -10.33 10.80 27.43
C ARG A 311 -11.13 9.56 27.80
N GLU A 312 -10.59 8.36 27.57
CA GLU A 312 -11.19 7.10 28.04
C GLU A 312 -10.98 6.91 29.55
N GLY A 313 -9.85 7.36 30.10
CA GLY A 313 -9.58 7.33 31.55
C GLY A 313 -10.39 8.33 32.41
N SER A 314 -11.12 9.26 31.79
CA SER A 314 -11.93 10.27 32.50
C SER A 314 -13.42 9.91 32.62
N MET A 315 -13.87 8.79 32.03
CA MET A 315 -15.28 8.37 32.07
C MET A 315 -15.57 7.26 33.10
N ASP A 316 -14.55 6.74 33.79
CA ASP A 316 -14.71 5.64 34.78
C ASP A 316 -14.40 6.05 36.24
N ALA A 317 -14.52 7.35 36.54
CA ALA A 317 -14.45 7.86 37.92
C ALA A 317 -15.76 8.57 38.29
N GLY A 318 -16.89 7.87 38.11
CA GLY A 318 -18.18 8.23 38.66
C GLY A 318 -18.45 7.40 39.91
N SER A 319 -18.31 8.03 41.07
CA SER A 319 -18.52 7.52 42.43
C SER A 319 -19.80 6.68 42.62
N GLU A 320 -19.65 5.43 43.07
CA GLU A 320 -20.67 4.71 43.83
C GLU A 320 -20.51 5.06 45.32
N ASP A 321 -21.26 6.05 45.78
CA ASP A 321 -21.53 6.23 47.20
C ASP A 321 -22.54 5.18 47.65
N THR A 322 -22.09 4.37 48.60
CA THR A 322 -22.88 3.43 49.40
C THR A 322 -23.97 4.15 50.21
N ASP A 323 -25.21 3.68 50.14
CA ASP A 323 -26.16 3.84 51.25
C ASP A 323 -26.98 2.56 51.45
N ASP A 324 -26.89 2.04 52.68
CA ASP A 324 -27.57 0.87 53.22
C ASP A 324 -28.96 1.29 53.74
N GLY A 325 -30.03 0.57 53.37
CA GLY A 325 -31.36 0.84 53.92
C GLY A 325 -32.40 -0.24 53.63
N ALA A 326 -32.77 -0.99 54.66
CA ALA A 326 -33.51 -2.25 54.64
C ALA A 326 -35.04 -2.21 54.41
N ALA A 327 -35.54 -3.37 53.95
CA ALA A 327 -36.84 -4.04 54.25
C ALA A 327 -38.19 -3.50 53.66
N GLY A 328 -38.92 -4.41 52.98
CA GLY A 328 -40.25 -4.23 52.36
C GLY A 328 -41.46 -4.27 53.35
N PRO A 329 -42.69 -4.74 52.99
CA PRO A 329 -43.13 -5.41 51.75
C PRO A 329 -44.56 -5.02 51.20
N ALA A 330 -44.93 -5.69 50.09
CA ALA A 330 -46.27 -6.19 49.72
C ALA A 330 -47.36 -5.31 49.04
N ALA A 331 -47.70 -5.74 47.81
CA ALA A 331 -49.03 -6.12 47.29
C ALA A 331 -49.98 -5.09 46.63
N THR A 332 -50.77 -5.66 45.70
CA THR A 332 -51.91 -5.17 44.89
C THR A 332 -51.52 -4.44 43.59
N GLY A 333 -51.96 -4.78 42.37
CA GLY A 333 -52.95 -5.74 41.87
C GLY A 333 -53.81 -5.06 40.79
N VAL A 334 -54.07 -5.76 39.66
CA VAL A 334 -55.27 -5.63 38.77
C VAL A 334 -55.23 -4.39 37.82
N THR A 335 -55.49 -4.39 36.49
CA THR A 335 -56.06 -5.28 35.43
C THR A 335 -55.70 -4.66 34.06
N GLY A 336 -55.45 -5.41 32.97
CA GLY A 336 -56.44 -5.84 31.94
C GLY A 336 -56.61 -4.75 30.85
N VAL A 337 -56.59 -4.96 29.52
CA VAL A 337 -57.31 -5.87 28.60
C VAL A 337 -56.91 -5.44 27.18
N THR A 338 -56.25 -6.28 26.37
CA THR A 338 -56.68 -6.93 25.09
C THR A 338 -57.21 -6.08 23.91
N GLY A 339 -56.75 -6.46 22.71
CA GLY A 339 -57.41 -6.30 21.39
C GLY A 339 -56.66 -5.34 20.46
N GLY A 340 -56.26 -5.66 19.22
CA GLY A 340 -56.71 -6.70 18.28
C GLY A 340 -57.15 -6.02 16.96
N GLY A 341 -56.73 -6.59 15.81
CA GLY A 341 -57.25 -6.29 14.47
C GLY A 341 -56.46 -5.21 13.73
N GLU A 342 -55.68 -5.53 12.68
CA GLU A 342 -56.03 -6.04 11.35
C GLU A 342 -56.05 -4.94 10.28
N HIS A 343 -55.41 -5.29 9.17
CA HIS A 343 -55.31 -4.60 7.88
C HIS A 343 -56.70 -4.34 7.27
N PRO A 344 -56.79 -3.46 6.26
CA PRO A 344 -57.02 -4.01 4.93
C PRO A 344 -56.27 -3.30 3.80
N ASP A 345 -56.30 -4.00 2.67
CA ASP A 345 -55.73 -3.73 1.36
C ASP A 345 -56.22 -2.46 0.64
N ASP A 346 -55.45 -2.06 -0.38
CA ASP A 346 -55.80 -2.06 -1.82
C ASP A 346 -55.35 -0.76 -2.57
N PRO A 347 -55.33 -0.70 -3.92
CA PRO A 347 -54.10 -0.54 -4.69
C PRO A 347 -54.27 0.57 -5.77
N SER A 348 -53.57 0.40 -6.90
CA SER A 348 -53.85 0.99 -8.23
C SER A 348 -53.16 2.34 -8.51
N VAL A 349 -52.73 2.71 -9.72
CA VAL A 349 -52.48 2.09 -11.05
C VAL A 349 -52.01 3.27 -11.95
N THR A 350 -51.41 2.96 -13.11
CA THR A 350 -50.99 3.82 -14.25
C THR A 350 -49.58 4.40 -14.13
N GLY A 351 -48.60 4.14 -15.00
CA GLY A 351 -48.62 3.70 -16.40
C GLY A 351 -48.65 4.92 -17.33
N ILE A 352 -47.63 5.10 -18.19
CA ILE A 352 -47.67 5.70 -19.55
C ILE A 352 -46.26 5.72 -20.18
N THR A 353 -46.10 4.81 -21.15
CA THR A 353 -45.50 4.87 -22.50
C THR A 353 -44.15 5.52 -22.85
N ALA A 354 -43.46 4.74 -23.69
CA ALA A 354 -42.35 5.05 -24.60
C ALA A 354 -42.58 6.22 -25.58
N GLY A 355 -41.46 6.74 -26.10
CA GLY A 355 -41.40 7.62 -27.28
C GLY A 355 -40.04 7.54 -27.97
N THR A 356 -40.04 7.00 -29.18
CA THR A 356 -38.92 6.82 -30.12
C THR A 356 -38.72 8.03 -31.06
N ALA A 357 -37.47 8.14 -31.57
CA ALA A 357 -37.05 8.53 -32.94
C ALA A 357 -36.78 9.99 -33.35
N GLY A 358 -35.71 10.14 -34.15
CA GLY A 358 -35.47 11.19 -35.18
C GLY A 358 -34.07 11.84 -35.09
N THR A 359 -32.99 11.39 -35.75
CA THR A 359 -32.52 11.48 -37.18
C THR A 359 -32.20 12.87 -37.78
N ALA A 360 -30.99 12.91 -38.40
CA ALA A 360 -30.48 13.76 -39.51
C ALA A 360 -30.09 15.23 -39.19
N GLY A 361 -29.07 15.86 -39.77
CA GLY A 361 -28.09 15.57 -40.85
C GLY A 361 -27.07 16.76 -40.90
N THR A 362 -25.78 16.55 -41.21
CA THR A 362 -25.07 16.69 -42.51
C THR A 362 -24.33 18.01 -42.77
N ALA A 363 -23.15 17.85 -43.42
CA ALA A 363 -22.26 18.79 -44.12
C ALA A 363 -21.27 19.61 -43.24
N GLY A 364 -19.95 19.64 -43.46
CA GLY A 364 -19.08 19.22 -44.56
C GLY A 364 -18.45 20.44 -45.24
N THR A 365 -17.12 20.59 -45.20
CA THR A 365 -16.26 21.12 -46.30
C THR A 365 -14.77 20.98 -45.96
N ASP A 366 -14.03 20.59 -47.00
CA ASP A 366 -12.59 20.36 -47.12
C ASP A 366 -11.70 21.61 -46.99
N GLY A 367 -10.40 21.35 -46.76
CA GLY A 367 -9.31 22.31 -46.98
C GLY A 367 -7.93 21.66 -46.78
N GLN A 368 -7.32 21.19 -47.87
CA GLN A 368 -5.95 20.66 -47.97
C GLN A 368 -4.86 21.74 -47.82
N GLY A 369 -3.68 21.34 -47.33
CA GLY A 369 -2.41 21.73 -47.97
C GLY A 369 -1.24 22.18 -47.08
N GLY A 370 -0.14 21.40 -47.14
CA GLY A 370 1.25 21.82 -46.84
C GLY A 370 1.61 21.87 -45.34
N SER A 371 2.79 21.50 -44.87
CA SER A 371 4.07 21.17 -45.50
C SER A 371 4.95 20.49 -44.43
N GLU A 372 5.94 19.74 -44.90
CA GLU A 372 7.02 19.15 -44.11
C GLU A 372 7.67 20.16 -43.17
N ASP A 373 7.87 19.78 -41.90
CA ASP A 373 8.98 20.27 -41.09
C ASP A 373 9.53 19.12 -40.25
N THR A 374 10.61 18.55 -40.75
CA THR A 374 11.56 17.75 -39.99
C THR A 374 12.19 18.63 -38.91
N HIS A 375 11.86 18.36 -37.64
CA HIS A 375 12.67 18.84 -36.52
C HIS A 375 13.33 17.67 -35.81
N THR A 376 14.56 17.42 -36.25
CA THR A 376 15.57 16.62 -35.58
C THR A 376 15.96 17.33 -34.28
N GLY A 377 15.18 17.12 -33.22
CA GLY A 377 15.50 17.56 -31.86
C GLY A 377 16.41 16.56 -31.18
N GLN A 378 17.71 16.74 -31.36
CA GLN A 378 18.77 16.04 -30.65
C GLN A 378 18.72 16.46 -29.17
N GLN A 379 18.02 15.72 -28.33
CA GLN A 379 17.99 15.98 -26.88
C GLN A 379 19.12 15.19 -26.22
N THR A 380 20.13 15.97 -25.84
CA THR A 380 21.34 15.61 -25.12
C THR A 380 21.02 14.82 -23.84
N GLY A 381 21.82 13.79 -23.59
CA GLY A 381 21.73 12.94 -22.42
C GLY A 381 21.73 13.73 -21.11
N ALA A 382 20.77 13.38 -20.26
CA ALA A 382 20.79 13.68 -18.84
C ALA A 382 20.66 12.34 -18.12
N ASP A 383 21.68 12.05 -17.29
CA ASP A 383 21.81 10.84 -16.47
C ASP A 383 20.51 10.50 -15.75
N SER A 384 20.04 9.28 -16.00
CA SER A 384 18.88 8.69 -15.36
C SER A 384 19.30 7.57 -14.40
N ASP A 385 20.09 7.91 -13.39
CA ASP A 385 20.35 7.06 -12.23
C ASP A 385 19.37 7.43 -11.11
N ARG A 386 18.26 6.67 -11.03
CA ARG A 386 17.28 6.76 -9.93
C ARG A 386 16.67 5.38 -9.68
N ARG A 387 17.04 4.75 -8.55
CA ARG A 387 16.42 3.63 -7.79
C ARG A 387 17.46 3.19 -6.73
N ALA A 388 17.18 2.59 -5.56
CA ALA A 388 15.98 1.94 -5.03
C ALA A 388 15.88 2.17 -3.50
N GLY A 389 15.47 3.37 -3.09
CA GLY A 389 14.94 3.69 -1.75
C GLY A 389 13.83 4.73 -1.86
N ASN A 390 13.21 4.74 -3.04
CA ASN A 390 12.57 5.89 -3.65
C ASN A 390 11.23 5.43 -4.21
N ILE A 391 10.19 5.39 -3.37
CA ILE A 391 8.86 5.62 -3.93
C ILE A 391 8.94 7.01 -4.55
N ASP A 392 8.84 7.09 -5.88
CA ASP A 392 8.88 8.37 -6.56
C ASP A 392 7.52 9.05 -6.33
N TRP A 393 7.42 9.72 -5.19
CA TRP A 393 6.25 10.52 -4.82
C TRP A 393 6.04 11.71 -5.76
N LYS A 394 6.98 12.01 -6.67
CA LYS A 394 6.78 12.95 -7.79
C LYS A 394 5.69 12.51 -8.78
N GLY A 395 5.16 11.30 -8.65
CA GLY A 395 3.95 10.87 -9.36
C GLY A 395 2.67 11.59 -8.92
N TYR A 396 2.72 12.37 -7.84
CA TYR A 396 1.68 13.34 -7.48
C TYR A 396 2.10 14.70 -8.04
N PRO A 397 1.28 15.37 -8.87
CA PRO A 397 1.65 16.66 -9.45
C PRO A 397 1.96 17.66 -8.34
N ASP A 398 3.11 18.35 -8.45
CA ASP A 398 3.48 19.46 -7.58
C ASP A 398 2.36 20.51 -7.62
N ALA A 399 1.87 20.91 -6.45
CA ALA A 399 0.99 22.07 -6.30
C ALA A 399 1.80 23.36 -6.53
N GLY A 400 2.14 23.63 -7.78
CA GLY A 400 3.00 24.77 -8.11
C GLY A 400 3.11 25.15 -9.59
N SER A 401 2.47 24.40 -10.50
CA SER A 401 2.52 24.71 -11.94
C SER A 401 1.11 24.95 -12.49
N SER A 402 0.49 26.03 -12.05
CA SER A 402 -0.52 26.73 -12.83
C SER A 402 0.19 27.80 -13.65
N GLU A 403 0.37 27.54 -14.96
CA GLU A 403 0.41 28.59 -15.98
C GLU A 403 -0.81 28.43 -16.90
#